data_AF-A0AA45WQ61-F1
#
_entry.id   AF-A0AA45WQ61-F1
#
_cell.length_a   1.000
_cell.length_b   1.000
_cell.length_c   1.000
_cell.angle_alpha   90.00
_cell.angle_beta   90.00
_cell.angle_gamma   90.00
#
_symmetry.space_group_name_H-M   'P 1'
#
loop_
_entity.id
_entity.type
_entity.pdbx_description
1 polymer ?
#
loop_
_entity_poly.entity_id
_entity_poly.type
_entity_poly.pdbx_seq_one_letter_code
_entity_poly.pdbx_strand_id
1 'polypeptide(L)'
;MLGFYLIIAVLFLGGGLYQLFVAQLPVFAVHSFLVALYFYVTFYELRGKPFSRNVYLITIWLLVADGLVNLLLVSESILSGMVSMFFAFLCLQSYRRIYRERA
;
A
#
# COMPACT_ATOMS: atom_id res chain seq x y z
N MET A 1 -7.80 -13.62 12.06
CA MET A 1 -7.80 -13.07 10.69
C MET A 1 -7.57 -11.56 10.67
N LEU A 2 -8.48 -10.72 11.20
CA LEU A 2 -8.34 -9.24 11.15
C LEU A 2 -7.06 -8.67 11.82
N GLY A 3 -6.64 -9.24 12.96
CA GLY A 3 -5.42 -8.79 13.65
C GLY A 3 -4.14 -8.94 12.82
N PHE A 4 -4.10 -9.86 11.86
CA PHE A 4 -2.95 -10.09 10.99
C PHE A 4 -2.66 -8.86 10.11
N TYR A 5 -3.71 -8.26 9.52
CA TYR A 5 -3.59 -7.06 8.68
C TYR A 5 -3.04 -5.87 9.49
N LEU A 6 -3.49 -5.72 10.73
CA LEU A 6 -3.02 -4.66 11.63
C LEU A 6 -1.57 -4.88 12.05
N ILE A 7 -1.19 -6.12 12.38
CA ILE A 7 0.20 -6.47 12.72
C ILE A 7 1.12 -6.17 11.52
N ILE A 8 0.74 -6.57 10.31
CA ILE A 8 1.51 -6.26 9.10
C ILE A 8 1.63 -4.74 8.93
N ALA A 9 0.52 -4.00 9.05
CA ALA A 9 0.55 -2.55 8.91
C ALA A 9 1.51 -1.89 9.92
N VAL A 10 1.49 -2.33 11.18
CA VAL A 10 2.40 -1.81 12.22
C VAL A 10 3.86 -2.19 11.95
N LEU A 11 4.12 -3.42 11.50
CA LEU A 11 5.48 -3.87 11.16
C LEU A 11 6.06 -3.06 9.99
N PHE A 12 5.28 -2.85 8.93
CA PHE A 12 5.71 -2.05 7.78
C PHE A 12 5.84 -0.57 8.14
N LEU A 13 4.99 -0.04 9.02
CA LEU A 13 5.11 1.33 9.51
C LEU A 13 6.39 1.51 10.35
N GLY A 14 6.65 0.61 11.29
CA GLY A 14 7.90 0.61 12.08
C GLY A 14 9.15 0.40 11.21
N GLY A 15 9.08 -0.53 10.25
CA GLY A 15 10.14 -0.77 9.28
C GLY A 15 10.41 0.46 8.39
N GLY A 16 9.37 1.14 7.93
CA GLY A 16 9.50 2.38 7.17
C GLY A 16 10.14 3.50 7.99
N LEU A 17 9.79 3.65 9.27
CA LEU A 17 10.43 4.61 10.17
C LEU A 17 11.93 4.29 10.37
N TYR A 18 12.27 3.02 10.57
CA TYR A 18 13.66 2.58 10.67
C TYR A 18 14.43 2.88 9.38
N GLN A 19 13.85 2.59 8.22
CA GLN A 19 14.47 2.86 6.92
C GLN A 19 14.66 4.36 6.68
N LEU A 20 13.71 5.19 7.12
CA LEU A 20 13.78 6.63 6.95
C LEU A 20 14.82 7.28 7.87
N PHE A 21 14.80 6.95 9.16
CA PHE A 21 15.58 7.66 10.18
C PHE A 21 16.91 7.00 10.52
N VAL A 22 17.03 5.68 10.36
CA VAL A 22 18.22 4.92 10.77
C VAL A 22 19.02 4.46 9.55
N ALA A 23 18.38 3.75 8.62
CA ALA A 23 19.07 3.19 7.46
C ALA A 23 19.31 4.22 6.33
N GLN A 24 18.68 5.39 6.39
CA GLN A 24 18.79 6.47 5.38
C GLN A 24 18.40 5.99 3.96
N LEU A 25 17.39 5.12 3.87
CA LEU A 25 16.88 4.52 2.64
C LEU A 25 15.46 5.04 2.35
N PRO A 26 15.31 6.28 1.85
CA PRO A 26 14.02 6.95 1.75
C PRO A 26 13.06 6.26 0.76
N VAL A 27 13.58 5.68 -0.33
CA VAL A 27 12.75 4.97 -1.33
C VAL A 27 12.09 3.75 -0.69
N PHE A 28 12.85 2.93 0.03
CA PHE A 28 12.33 1.78 0.74
C PHE A 28 11.36 2.19 1.85
N ALA A 29 11.62 3.30 2.53
CA ALA A 29 10.74 3.81 3.57
C ALA A 29 9.36 4.18 3.00
N VAL A 30 9.33 4.91 1.88
CA VAL A 30 8.08 5.25 1.16
C VAL A 30 7.34 3.98 0.75
N HIS A 31 8.04 3.02 0.14
CA HIS A 31 7.46 1.74 -0.22
C HIS A 31 6.80 1.06 1.00
N SER A 32 7.52 0.99 2.12
CA SER A 32 7.04 0.38 3.36
C SER A 32 5.80 1.09 3.91
N PHE A 33 5.76 2.42 3.87
CA PHE A 33 4.58 3.19 4.29
C PHE A 33 3.37 2.98 3.40
N LEU A 34 3.57 2.83 2.08
CA LEU A 34 2.47 2.57 1.15
C LEU A 34 1.90 1.16 1.33
N VAL A 35 2.76 0.17 1.60
CA VAL A 35 2.31 -1.17 1.99
C VAL A 35 1.50 -1.10 3.29
N ALA A 36 1.98 -0.37 4.31
CA ALA A 36 1.24 -0.19 5.56
C ALA A 36 -0.13 0.47 5.33
N LEU A 37 -0.19 1.51 4.48
CA LEU A 37 -1.42 2.19 4.09
C LEU A 37 -2.41 1.22 3.44
N TYR A 38 -1.95 0.39 2.50
CA TYR A 38 -2.78 -0.62 1.85
C TYR A 38 -3.41 -1.58 2.87
N PHE A 39 -2.60 -2.18 3.74
CA PHE A 39 -3.11 -3.11 4.77
C PHE A 39 -4.07 -2.42 5.74
N TYR A 40 -3.83 -1.16 6.08
CA TYR A 40 -4.72 -0.36 6.93
C TYR A 40 -6.08 -0.10 6.25
N VAL A 41 -6.09 0.25 4.96
CA VAL A 41 -7.33 0.41 4.19
C VAL A 41 -8.10 -0.92 4.12
N THR A 42 -7.41 -2.03 3.81
CA THR A 42 -8.02 -3.37 3.77
C THR A 42 -8.57 -3.80 5.14
N PHE A 43 -7.90 -3.44 6.24
CA PHE A 43 -8.39 -3.75 7.58
C PHE A 43 -9.74 -3.10 7.88
N TYR A 44 -9.92 -1.82 7.53
CA TYR A 44 -11.19 -1.11 7.71
C TYR A 44 -12.28 -1.61 6.76
N GLU A 45 -11.90 -1.98 5.54
CA GLU A 45 -12.79 -2.64 4.59
C GLU A 45 -13.35 -3.94 5.15
N LEU A 46 -12.49 -4.82 5.70
CA LEU A 46 -12.89 -6.08 6.31
C LEU A 46 -13.72 -5.91 7.59
N ARG A 47 -13.63 -4.75 8.25
CA ARG A 47 -14.52 -4.36 9.37
C ARG A 47 -15.89 -3.86 8.92
N GLY A 48 -16.16 -3.83 7.61
CA GLY A 48 -17.41 -3.30 7.06
C GLY A 48 -17.52 -1.78 7.13
N LYS A 49 -16.41 -1.07 7.41
CA LYS A 49 -16.35 0.40 7.48
C LYS A 49 -15.33 0.91 6.45
N PRO A 50 -15.57 0.73 5.15
CA PRO A 50 -14.62 1.15 4.12
C PRO A 50 -14.43 2.68 4.14
N PHE A 51 -13.20 3.13 3.86
CA PHE A 51 -12.88 4.54 3.72
C PHE A 51 -13.58 5.17 2.52
N SER A 52 -13.56 6.51 2.39
CA SER A 52 -14.17 7.17 1.24
C SER A 52 -13.51 6.76 -0.09
N ARG A 53 -14.26 6.88 -1.19
CA ARG A 53 -13.80 6.63 -2.57
C ARG A 53 -12.45 7.27 -2.88
N ASN A 54 -12.23 8.49 -2.40
CA ASN A 54 -11.00 9.23 -2.67
C ASN A 54 -9.77 8.58 -2.02
N VAL A 55 -9.92 7.99 -0.83
CA VAL A 55 -8.81 7.30 -0.15
C VAL A 55 -8.34 6.10 -0.97
N TYR A 56 -9.27 5.33 -1.55
CA TYR A 56 -8.92 4.23 -2.45
C TYR A 56 -8.19 4.74 -3.70
N LEU A 57 -8.72 5.77 -4.36
CA LEU A 57 -8.09 6.34 -5.56
C LEU A 57 -6.67 6.85 -5.27
N ILE A 58 -6.49 7.59 -4.18
CA ILE A 58 -5.16 8.09 -3.76
C ILE A 58 -4.23 6.92 -3.48
N THR A 59 -4.69 5.90 -2.74
CA THR A 59 -3.88 4.72 -2.41
C THR A 59 -3.45 3.97 -3.67
N ILE A 60 -4.35 3.79 -4.64
CA ILE A 60 -4.03 3.18 -5.94
C ILE A 60 -2.98 4.00 -6.67
N TRP A 61 -3.17 5.32 -6.80
CA TRP A 61 -2.22 6.18 -7.50
C TRP A 61 -0.83 6.18 -6.85
N LEU A 62 -0.76 6.22 -5.52
CA LEU A 62 0.50 6.17 -4.80
C LEU A 62 1.21 4.82 -4.99
N LEU A 63 0.48 3.70 -4.91
CA LEU A 63 1.06 2.37 -5.13
C LEU A 63 1.52 2.17 -6.58
N VAL A 64 0.79 2.70 -7.56
CA VAL A 64 1.22 2.67 -8.96
C VAL A 64 2.48 3.51 -9.16
N ALA A 65 2.51 4.73 -8.61
CA ALA A 65 3.68 5.60 -8.71
C ALA A 65 4.92 4.94 -8.08
N ASP A 66 4.79 4.39 -6.88
CA ASP A 66 5.86 3.64 -6.20
C ASP A 66 6.28 2.39 -6.98
N GLY A 67 5.32 1.65 -7.54
CA GLY A 67 5.58 0.50 -8.40
C GLY A 67 6.42 0.89 -9.62
N LEU A 68 6.04 1.96 -10.32
CA LEU A 68 6.78 2.46 -11.48
C LEU A 68 8.18 2.95 -11.12
N VAL A 69 8.33 3.67 -10.01
CA VAL A 69 9.65 4.13 -9.53
C VAL A 69 10.56 2.94 -9.23
N ASN A 70 10.09 1.97 -8.46
CA ASN A 70 10.89 0.80 -8.08
C ASN A 70 11.14 -0.18 -9.24
N LEU A 71 10.30 -0.19 -10.28
CA LEU A 71 10.52 -1.01 -11.48
C LEU A 71 11.45 -0.37 -12.51
N LEU A 72 11.34 0.95 -12.71
CA LEU A 72 11.99 1.63 -13.83
C LEU A 72 13.23 2.43 -13.43
N LEU A 73 13.28 2.93 -12.19
CA LEU A 73 14.32 3.86 -11.74
C LEU A 73 15.27 3.26 -10.73
N VAL A 74 14.91 2.15 -10.08
CA VAL A 74 15.71 1.52 -9.02
C VAL A 74 15.85 0.03 -9.29
N SER A 75 16.95 -0.37 -9.93
CA SER A 75 17.17 -1.74 -10.41
C SER A 75 17.26 -2.79 -9.29
N GLU A 76 17.68 -2.40 -8.09
CA GLU A 76 17.80 -3.30 -6.93
C GLU A 76 16.44 -3.60 -6.26
N SER A 77 15.38 -2.87 -6.64
CA SER A 77 14.06 -2.94 -5.98
C SER A 77 12.94 -3.44 -6.89
N ILE A 78 13.26 -4.15 -7.99
CA ILE A 78 12.25 -4.67 -8.94
C ILE A 78 11.15 -5.46 -8.22
N LEU A 79 11.53 -6.32 -7.26
CA LEU A 79 10.57 -7.09 -6.47
C LEU A 79 9.60 -6.19 -5.67
N SER A 80 10.12 -5.13 -5.04
CA SER A 80 9.31 -4.13 -4.34
C SER A 80 8.34 -3.44 -5.31
N GLY A 81 8.82 -3.08 -6.50
CA GLY A 81 7.97 -2.50 -7.53
C GLY A 81 6.84 -3.43 -7.99
N MET A 82 7.13 -4.72 -8.18
CA MET A 82 6.12 -5.74 -8.48
C MET A 82 5.08 -5.88 -7.36
N VAL A 83 5.53 -5.87 -6.10
CA VAL A 83 4.65 -5.97 -4.92
C VAL A 83 3.72 -4.76 -4.85
N SER A 84 4.23 -3.54 -5.07
CA SER A 84 3.39 -2.33 -5.09
C SER A 84 2.37 -2.36 -6.22
N MET A 85 2.75 -2.78 -7.42
CA MET A 85 1.81 -2.93 -8.55
C MET A 85 0.74 -3.98 -8.26
N PHE A 86 1.11 -5.08 -7.61
CA PHE A 86 0.16 -6.11 -7.20
C PHE A 86 -0.84 -5.57 -6.17
N PHE A 87 -0.38 -4.84 -5.15
CA PHE A 87 -1.28 -4.19 -4.18
C PHE A 87 -2.13 -3.09 -4.79
N ALA A 88 -1.61 -2.31 -5.75
CA ALA A 88 -2.39 -1.36 -6.51
C ALA A 88 -3.55 -2.04 -7.25
N PHE A 89 -3.27 -3.18 -7.89
CA PHE A 89 -4.28 -3.98 -8.56
C PHE A 89 -5.34 -4.50 -7.59
N LEU A 90 -4.95 -5.06 -6.43
CA LEU A 90 -5.90 -5.52 -5.41
C LEU A 90 -6.75 -4.37 -4.87
N CYS A 91 -6.15 -3.22 -4.59
CA CYS A 91 -6.85 -2.02 -4.14
C CYS A 91 -7.86 -1.53 -5.20
N LEU A 92 -7.51 -1.61 -6.48
CA LEU A 92 -8.41 -1.31 -7.60
C LEU A 92 -9.60 -2.28 -7.67
N GLN A 93 -9.38 -3.57 -7.40
CA GLN A 93 -10.48 -4.55 -7.34
C GLN A 93 -11.41 -4.26 -6.16
N SER A 94 -10.88 -3.98 -4.97
CA SER A 94 -11.67 -3.53 -3.81
C SER A 94 -12.47 -2.27 -4.10
N TYR A 95 -11.85 -1.27 -4.72
CA TYR A 95 -12.51 -0.04 -5.15
C TYR A 95 -13.69 -0.32 -6.11
N ARG A 96 -13.48 -1.18 -7.11
CA ARG A 96 -14.54 -1.54 -8.07
C ARG A 96 -15.70 -2.25 -7.39
N ARG A 97 -15.41 -3.23 -6.52
CA ARG A 97 -16.42 -3.97 -5.75
C ARG A 97 -17.27 -3.06 -4.85
N ILE A 98 -16.65 -2.09 -4.19
CA ILE A 98 -17.37 -1.26 -3.21
C ILE A 98 -18.13 -0.10 -3.88
N TYR A 99 -17.52 0.55 -4.89
CA TYR A 99 -18.01 1.83 -5.41
C TYR A 99 -18.43 1.81 -6.88
N ARG A 100 -17.98 0.86 -7.69
CA ARG A 100 -18.30 0.82 -9.13
C ARG A 100 -19.53 -0.02 -9.43
N GLU A 101 -19.81 -1.05 -8.64
CA GLU A 101 -21.04 -1.85 -8.75
C GLU A 101 -22.27 -1.18 -8.14
N ARG A 102 -22.09 -0.06 -7.43
CA ARG A 102 -23.17 0.71 -6.80
C ARG A 102 -23.57 2.00 -7.55
N ALA A 103 -22.96 2.26 -8.70
CA ALA A 103 -23.20 3.42 -9.55
C ALA A 103 -23.89 2.99 -10.84
#